data_AF-A0A2V8C2K3-F1
#
_entry.id   AF-A0A2V8C2K3-F1
#
_cell.length_a   1.000
_cell.length_b   1.000
_cell.length_c   1.000
_cell.angle_alpha   90.00
_cell.angle_beta   90.00
_cell.angle_gamma   90.00
#
_symmetry.space_group_name_H-M   'P 1'
#
loop_
_entity.id
_entity.type
_entity.pdbx_description
1 polymer ?
#
loop_
_entity_poly.entity_id
_entity_poly.type
_entity_poly.pdbx_seq_one_letter_code
_entity_poly.pdbx_strand_id
1 'polypeptide(L)'
;SGAMLIVGGLSVLAGVKPRHGLAAIIGFLIPVSLQMHRFWEEQDPEKKMTETIHFMKNMALVGAALTMLQINEPWPVSIDGARRDEEMFVRLGGRDLRALPA
;
A
#
# COMPACT_ATOMS: atom_id res chain seq x y z
N SER A 1 -12.87 -3.75 -9.39
CA SER A 1 -12.24 -4.71 -10.33
C SER A 1 -10.88 -5.14 -9.82
N GLY A 2 -10.47 -6.40 -10.03
CA GLY A 2 -9.17 -6.91 -9.57
C GLY A 2 -7.94 -6.16 -10.11
N ALA A 3 -8.10 -5.43 -11.22
CA ALA A 3 -7.07 -4.52 -11.75
C ALA A 3 -6.61 -3.46 -10.73
N MET A 4 -7.48 -2.99 -9.83
CA MET A 4 -7.07 -2.05 -8.77
C MET A 4 -6.08 -2.68 -7.78
N LEU A 5 -6.20 -3.98 -7.48
CA LEU A 5 -5.24 -4.67 -6.63
C LEU A 5 -3.89 -4.85 -7.31
N ILE A 6 -3.88 -5.09 -8.63
CA ILE A 6 -2.64 -5.18 -9.41
C ILE A 6 -1.94 -3.82 -9.42
N VAL A 7 -2.67 -2.75 -9.74
CA VAL A 7 -2.11 -1.39 -9.78
C VAL A 7 -1.67 -0.93 -8.37
N GLY A 8 -2.48 -1.16 -7.35
CA GLY A 8 -2.15 -0.84 -5.96
C GLY A 8 -0.94 -1.64 -5.47
N GLY A 9 -0.89 -2.94 -5.75
CA GLY A 9 0.24 -3.81 -5.42
C GLY A 9 1.53 -3.39 -6.10
N LEU A 10 1.48 -3.05 -7.41
CA LEU A 10 2.64 -2.56 -8.15
C LEU A 10 3.14 -1.20 -7.62
N SER A 11 2.23 -0.29 -7.24
CA SER A 11 2.58 0.99 -6.60
C SER A 11 3.31 0.78 -5.27
N VAL A 12 2.84 -0.15 -4.44
CA VAL A 12 3.48 -0.50 -3.16
C VAL A 12 4.84 -1.16 -3.40
N LEU A 13 4.94 -2.13 -4.32
CA LEU A 13 6.19 -2.83 -4.62
C LEU A 13 7.26 -1.92 -5.22
N ALA A 14 6.87 -1.02 -6.13
CA ALA A 14 7.78 -0.05 -6.73
C ALA A 14 8.12 1.12 -5.78
N GLY A 15 7.37 1.26 -4.68
CA GLY A 15 7.48 2.40 -3.77
C GLY A 15 7.13 3.73 -4.46
N VAL A 16 6.26 3.70 -5.47
CA VAL A 16 5.76 4.90 -6.16
C VAL A 16 4.44 5.28 -5.53
N LYS A 17 4.42 6.36 -4.75
CA LYS A 17 3.29 6.82 -3.93
C LYS A 17 2.67 5.68 -3.09
N PRO A 18 3.46 4.97 -2.26
CA PRO A 18 3.04 3.75 -1.56
C PRO A 18 1.78 3.95 -0.70
N ARG A 19 1.60 5.12 -0.06
CA ARG A 19 0.38 5.43 0.70
C ARG A 19 -0.90 5.39 -0.14
N HIS A 20 -0.85 5.82 -1.40
CA HIS A 20 -2.01 5.80 -2.30
C HIS A 20 -2.33 4.37 -2.73
N GLY A 21 -1.30 3.57 -3.03
CA GLY A 21 -1.45 2.13 -3.31
C GLY A 21 -2.06 1.37 -2.13
N LEU A 22 -1.57 1.61 -0.91
CA LEU A 22 -2.12 1.02 0.33
C LEU A 22 -3.57 1.43 0.58
N ALA A 23 -3.90 2.72 0.41
CA ALA A 23 -5.28 3.20 0.56
C ALA A 23 -6.22 2.55 -0.46
N ALA A 24 -5.77 2.37 -1.71
CA ALA A 24 -6.54 1.68 -2.74
C ALA A 24 -6.75 0.19 -2.41
N ILE A 25 -5.72 -0.50 -1.90
CA ILE A 25 -5.83 -1.89 -1.46
C ILE A 25 -6.85 -2.03 -0.32
N ILE A 26 -6.75 -1.19 0.72
CA ILE A 26 -7.69 -1.20 1.85
C ILE A 26 -9.11 -0.91 1.37
N GLY A 27 -9.26 0.15 0.56
CA GLY A 27 -10.55 0.57 0.01
C GLY A 27 -11.20 -0.47 -0.91
N PHE A 28 -10.43 -1.35 -1.53
CA PHE A 28 -10.95 -2.48 -2.31
C PHE A 28 -11.27 -3.69 -1.42
N LEU A 29 -10.35 -4.09 -0.53
CA LEU A 29 -10.46 -5.33 0.25
C LEU A 29 -11.59 -5.30 1.27
N ILE A 30 -11.90 -4.16 1.90
CA ILE A 30 -12.98 -4.07 2.88
C ILE A 30 -14.35 -4.34 2.24
N PRO A 31 -14.81 -3.56 1.24
CA PRO A 31 -16.14 -3.75 0.67
C PRO A 31 -16.27 -5.10 -0.05
N VAL A 32 -15.23 -5.56 -0.76
CA VAL A 32 -15.31 -6.85 -1.46
C VAL A 32 -15.42 -8.03 -0.48
N SER A 33 -14.72 -7.99 0.65
CA SER A 33 -14.84 -9.02 1.69
C SER A 33 -16.23 -9.04 2.31
N LEU A 34 -16.82 -7.87 2.56
CA LEU A 34 -18.18 -7.76 3.11
C LEU A 34 -19.26 -8.21 2.12
N GLN A 35 -19.02 -8.08 0.81
CA GLN A 35 -19.98 -8.48 -0.22
C GLN A 35 -19.83 -9.93 -0.65
N MET A 36 -18.60 -10.44 -0.81
CA MET A 36 -18.34 -11.76 -1.38
C MET A 36 -18.17 -12.85 -0.31
N HIS A 37 -17.66 -12.52 0.88
CA HIS A 37 -17.34 -13.51 1.92
C HIS A 37 -18.24 -13.39 3.15
N ARG A 38 -19.55 -13.48 2.92
CA ARG A 38 -20.62 -13.30 3.93
C ARG A 38 -20.84 -14.56 4.78
N PHE A 39 -19.80 -15.01 5.48
CA PHE A 39 -19.86 -16.23 6.31
C PHE A 39 -20.94 -16.21 7.41
N TRP A 40 -21.42 -15.03 7.81
CA TRP A 40 -22.47 -14.86 8.81
C TRP A 40 -23.88 -15.21 8.29
N GLU A 41 -24.07 -15.29 6.98
CA GLU A 41 -25.34 -15.69 6.35
C GLU A 41 -25.37 -17.15 5.90
N GLU A 42 -24.23 -17.83 5.92
CA GLU A 42 -24.12 -19.23 5.51
C GLU A 42 -24.57 -20.18 6.64
N GLN A 43 -25.38 -21.17 6.27
CA GLN A 43 -25.94 -22.15 7.20
C GLN A 43 -25.23 -23.49 7.10
N ASP A 44 -24.63 -23.81 5.95
CA ASP A 44 -23.82 -25.00 5.79
C ASP A 44 -22.47 -24.84 6.53
N PRO A 45 -22.12 -25.76 7.46
CA PRO A 45 -20.90 -25.62 8.26
C PRO A 45 -19.60 -25.60 7.44
N GLU A 46 -19.52 -26.38 6.36
CA GLU A 46 -18.30 -26.45 5.54
C GLU A 46 -18.11 -25.19 4.70
N LYS A 47 -19.18 -24.70 4.07
CA LYS A 47 -19.16 -23.42 3.34
C LYS A 47 -18.89 -22.26 4.28
N LYS A 48 -19.50 -22.22 5.46
CA LYS A 48 -19.28 -21.17 6.45
C LYS A 48 -17.82 -21.09 6.86
N MET A 49 -17.18 -22.25 7.10
CA MET A 49 -15.75 -22.30 7.43
C MET A 49 -14.90 -21.76 6.27
N THR A 50 -15.21 -22.16 5.04
CA THR A 50 -14.49 -21.73 3.84
C THR A 50 -14.61 -20.22 3.65
N GLU A 51 -15.81 -19.66 3.72
CA GLU A 51 -16.06 -18.21 3.62
C GLU A 51 -15.38 -17.43 4.76
N THR A 52 -15.38 -17.96 5.98
CA THR A 52 -14.66 -17.36 7.12
C THR A 52 -13.16 -17.29 6.84
N ILE A 53 -12.56 -18.35 6.29
CA ILE A 53 -11.13 -18.37 5.93
C ILE A 53 -10.81 -17.31 4.89
N HIS A 54 -11.62 -17.19 3.83
CA HIS A 54 -11.41 -16.19 2.78
C HIS A 54 -11.58 -14.76 3.31
N PHE A 55 -12.60 -14.51 4.12
CA PHE A 55 -12.78 -13.24 4.81
C PHE A 55 -11.55 -12.88 5.66
N MET A 56 -11.09 -13.80 6.49
CA MET A 56 -9.94 -13.58 7.38
C MET A 56 -8.63 -13.37 6.62
N LYS A 57 -8.42 -14.05 5.48
CA LYS A 57 -7.28 -13.78 4.59
C LYS A 57 -7.27 -12.33 4.12
N ASN A 58 -8.41 -11.81 3.68
CA ASN A 58 -8.50 -10.41 3.25
C ASN A 58 -8.31 -9.44 4.43
N MET A 59 -8.84 -9.76 5.62
CA MET A 59 -8.62 -8.94 6.80
C MET A 59 -7.16 -8.92 7.26
N ALA A 60 -6.44 -10.04 7.13
CA ALA A 60 -5.00 -10.08 7.39
C ALA A 60 -4.23 -9.15 6.43
N LEU A 61 -4.60 -9.13 5.14
CA LEU A 61 -4.02 -8.22 4.14
C LEU A 61 -4.35 -6.74 4.44
N VAL A 62 -5.58 -6.43 4.87
CA VAL A 62 -5.95 -5.08 5.34
C VAL A 62 -5.11 -4.69 6.56
N GLY A 63 -4.95 -5.58 7.54
CA GLY A 63 -4.11 -5.37 8.70
C GLY A 63 -2.65 -5.06 8.33
N ALA A 64 -2.07 -5.85 7.41
CA ALA A 64 -0.74 -5.60 6.88
C ALA A 64 -0.64 -4.25 6.16
N ALA A 65 -1.64 -3.88 5.35
CA ALA A 65 -1.65 -2.59 4.67
C ALA A 65 -1.72 -1.41 5.66
N LEU A 66 -2.49 -1.56 6.75
CA LEU A 66 -2.59 -0.56 7.82
C LEU A 66 -1.28 -0.39 8.60
N THR A 67 -0.56 -1.49 8.89
CA THR A 67 0.74 -1.39 9.56
C THR A 67 1.78 -0.74 8.64
N MET A 68 1.77 -1.05 7.34
CA MET A 68 2.66 -0.41 6.36
C MET A 68 2.42 1.10 6.21
N LEU A 69 1.20 1.60 6.44
CA LEU A 69 0.92 3.04 6.45
C LEU A 69 1.65 3.80 7.58
N GLN A 70 2.13 3.11 8.62
CA GLN A 70 2.91 3.71 9.71
C GLN A 70 4.38 3.93 9.32
N ILE A 71 4.84 3.36 8.19
CA ILE A 71 6.20 3.53 7.71
C ILE A 71 6.33 4.92 7.07
N ASN A 72 7.24 5.75 7.60
CA ASN A 72 7.49 7.09 7.09
C ASN A 72 8.01 7.07 5.65
N GLU A 73 7.58 8.05 4.84
CA GLU A 73 8.08 8.23 3.48
C GLU A 73 9.32 9.16 3.47
N PRO A 74 10.30 8.92 2.57
CA PRO A 74 10.32 7.84 1.58
C PRO A 74 10.67 6.49 2.22
N TRP A 75 10.12 5.41 1.66
CA TRP A 75 10.48 4.07 2.11
C TRP A 75 11.96 3.79 1.80
N PRO A 76 12.67 3.02 2.66
CA PRO A 76 14.13 2.82 2.55
C PRO A 76 14.60 2.33 1.17
N VAL A 77 13.75 1.54 0.49
CA VAL A 77 13.96 1.11 -0.89
C VAL A 77 12.70 1.48 -1.68
N SER A 78 12.74 2.64 -2.35
CA SER A 78 11.63 3.12 -3.18
C SER A 78 12.14 3.97 -4.34
N ILE A 79 11.44 3.92 -5.48
CA ILE A 79 11.75 4.77 -6.65
C ILE A 79 11.55 6.25 -6.28
N ASP A 80 10.55 6.58 -5.46
CA ASP A 80 10.32 7.94 -4.99
C ASP A 80 11.47 8.46 -4.12
N GLY A 81 12.10 7.60 -3.31
CA GLY A 81 13.31 7.94 -2.55
C GLY A 81 14.48 8.28 -3.45
N ALA A 82 14.80 7.39 -4.41
CA ALA A 82 15.89 7.60 -5.36
C ALA A 82 15.70 8.90 -6.18
N ARG A 83 14.48 9.19 -6.63
CA ARG A 83 14.17 10.42 -7.38
C ARG A 83 14.33 11.68 -6.54
N ARG A 84 13.93 11.66 -5.27
CA ARG A 84 14.10 12.80 -4.35
C ARG A 84 15.57 13.13 -4.12
N ASP A 85 16.40 12.10 -3.98
CA ASP A 85 17.84 12.28 -3.77
C ASP A 85 18.49 12.91 -5.01
N GLU A 86 18.20 12.41 -6.21
CA GLU A 86 18.67 13.01 -7.47
C GLU A 86 18.24 14.48 -7.62
N GLU A 87 16.97 14.80 -7.36
CA GLU A 87 16.46 16.17 -7.42
C GLU A 87 17.14 17.11 -6.40
N MET A 88 17.48 16.59 -5.21
CA MET A 88 18.24 17.32 -4.20
C MET A 88 19.67 17.61 -4.67
N PHE A 89 20.37 16.60 -5.21
CA PHE A 89 21.73 16.77 -5.76
C PHE A 89 21.76 17.75 -6.92
N VAL A 90 20.78 17.72 -7.83
CA VAL A 90 20.68 18.69 -8.93
C VAL A 90 20.42 20.10 -8.40
N ARG A 91 19.58 20.26 -7.37
CA ARG A 91 19.32 21.56 -6.72
C ARG A 91 20.54 22.11 -5.98
N LEU A 92 21.35 21.25 -5.36
CA LEU A 92 22.57 21.65 -4.66
C LEU A 92 23.74 21.90 -5.63
N GLY A 93 23.89 21.06 -6.67
CA GLY A 93 24.87 21.24 -7.72
C GLY A 93 24.60 22.45 -8.62
N GLY A 94 23.34 22.92 -8.67
CA GLY A 94 22.92 24.10 -9.42
C GLY A 94 22.79 25.40 -8.61
N ARG A 95 23.02 25.40 -7.28
CA ARG A 95 22.94 26.60 -6.42
C ARG A 95 24.27 26.92 -5.76
N ASP A 96 24.90 27.96 -6.31
CA ASP A 96 25.92 28.86 -5.75
C ASP A 96 26.53 28.44 -4.39
N LEU A 97 27.73 27.86 -4.46
CA LEU A 97 28.59 27.53 -3.31
C LEU A 97 29.04 28.76 -2.48
N ARG A 98 28.51 29.96 -2.76
CA ARG A 98 28.86 31.23 -2.10
C ARG A 98 28.03 31.56 -0.86
N ALA A 99 26.99 30.79 -0.55
CA ALA A 99 26.09 31.07 0.57
C ALA A 99 26.43 30.32 1.87
N LEU A 100 27.51 29.54 1.91
CA LEU A 100 27.98 28.92 3.15
C LEU A 100 28.86 29.93 3.90
N PRO A 101 28.49 30.37 5.12
CA PRO A 101 29.46 31.04 5.99
C PRO A 101 30.62 30.07 6.26
N ALA A 102 31.83 30.58 6.03
CA ALA A 102 33.10 29.89 6.24
C ALA A 102 33.26 29.38 7.68
#